data_AF-A0A117R064-F1
#
_entry.id   AF-A0A117R064-F1
#
_cell.length_a   1.000
_cell.length_b   1.000
_cell.length_c   1.000
_cell.angle_alpha   90.00
_cell.angle_beta   90.00
_cell.angle_gamma   90.00
#
_symmetry.space_group_name_H-M   'P 1'
#
loop_
_entity.id
_entity.type
_entity.pdbx_description
1 polymer ?
#
loop_
_entity_poly.entity_id
_entity_poly.type
_entity_poly.pdbx_seq_one_letter_code
_entity_poly.pdbx_strand_id
1 'polypeptide(L)'
;MLVDSPPEQRAETAPAPPTRRAIRVLGLFVSLAVLVAVGVASIAIGAKGLSVAEVWHGLFHDTGTYGDVVVADRLSRTVLGLLAGAALGLSGAVLQALTRNPLADPGLLGINAGASAAVVTAITFFGVTSLSGYVWFAFVGAAAVGALVWFLGGSRGATPVRLALAGTAISAALYGYLQAVMITDDQALNKMRFWTVGSLSSASTSTILQVLPFLAAGSLLALSLARPLNAMEMGDDTAKALGANLNRTRALAMLAATVLCGAATAACGPIVFVGLMVPHVVRSFTGPDLRWILPYATVLSPVLLLGSDVIGRVVARPAELQVGIVTALIGGPVFIFLVRRRRTAQL
;
A
#
# COMPACT_ATOMS: atom_id res chain seq x y z
N MET A 1 -43.94 25.43 -41.51
CA MET A 1 -42.56 25.03 -41.84
C MET A 1 -41.91 24.53 -40.56
N LEU A 2 -41.91 23.22 -40.36
CA LEU A 2 -41.14 22.55 -39.30
C LEU A 2 -39.69 22.52 -39.78
N VAL A 3 -38.80 23.19 -39.05
CA VAL A 3 -37.36 23.14 -39.32
C VAL A 3 -36.86 21.84 -38.71
N ASP A 4 -36.57 20.85 -39.56
CA ASP A 4 -35.86 19.65 -39.15
C ASP A 4 -34.46 20.03 -38.66
N SER A 5 -34.19 19.85 -37.37
CA SER A 5 -32.85 19.94 -36.82
C SER A 5 -31.97 18.83 -37.41
N PRO A 6 -30.74 19.13 -37.86
CA PRO A 6 -29.87 18.10 -38.42
C PRO A 6 -29.53 17.04 -37.36
N PRO A 7 -29.35 15.77 -37.76
CA PRO A 7 -29.04 14.69 -36.82
C PRO A 7 -27.70 14.99 -36.13
N GLU A 8 -27.69 14.94 -34.79
CA GLU A 8 -26.47 15.02 -34.00
C GLU A 8 -25.49 13.92 -34.46
N GLN A 9 -24.36 14.34 -35.02
CA GLN A 9 -23.24 13.44 -35.27
C GLN A 9 -22.81 12.83 -33.94
N ARG A 10 -23.16 11.55 -33.73
CA ARG A 10 -22.57 10.74 -32.66
C ARG A 10 -21.06 10.80 -32.84
N ALA A 11 -20.36 11.43 -31.90
CA ALA A 11 -18.92 11.42 -31.86
C ALA A 11 -18.44 9.97 -31.81
N GLU A 12 -17.94 9.47 -32.95
CA GLU A 12 -17.20 8.21 -33.00
C GLU A 12 -16.04 8.33 -32.01
N THR A 13 -16.04 7.45 -31.02
CA THR A 13 -14.94 7.35 -30.05
C THR A 13 -13.73 6.78 -30.79
N ALA A 14 -12.90 7.66 -31.35
CA ALA A 14 -11.68 7.26 -32.03
C ALA A 14 -10.84 6.36 -31.10
N PRO A 15 -10.43 5.16 -31.54
CA PRO A 15 -9.59 4.28 -30.73
C PRO A 15 -8.28 5.00 -30.41
N ALA A 16 -7.84 4.92 -29.15
CA ALA A 16 -6.59 5.54 -28.72
C ALA A 16 -5.44 5.09 -29.64
N PRO A 17 -4.57 6.01 -30.09
CA PRO A 17 -3.54 5.68 -31.08
C PRO A 17 -2.64 4.55 -30.57
N PRO A 18 -2.28 3.57 -31.43
CA PRO A 18 -1.59 2.33 -31.05
C PRO A 18 -0.27 2.57 -30.30
N THR A 19 0.35 3.73 -30.49
CA THR A 19 1.58 4.17 -29.83
C THR A 19 1.45 4.32 -28.31
N ARG A 20 0.32 4.80 -27.77
CA ARG A 20 0.18 5.00 -26.31
C ARG A 20 0.13 3.68 -25.55
N ARG A 21 -0.49 2.65 -26.11
CA ARG A 21 -0.54 1.32 -25.49
C ARG A 21 0.85 0.68 -25.50
N ALA A 22 1.57 0.76 -26.61
CA ALA A 22 2.93 0.24 -26.72
C ALA A 22 3.87 0.88 -25.68
N ILE A 23 3.81 2.22 -25.51
CA ILE A 23 4.61 2.94 -24.51
C ILE A 23 4.29 2.48 -23.08
N ARG A 24 3.00 2.29 -22.76
CA ARG A 24 2.59 1.80 -21.43
C ARG A 24 3.03 0.36 -21.17
N VAL A 25 3.05 -0.49 -22.19
CA VAL A 25 3.56 -1.86 -22.06
C VAL A 25 5.07 -1.85 -21.85
N LEU A 26 5.79 -1.07 -22.67
CA LEU A 26 7.24 -0.91 -22.54
C LEU A 26 7.62 -0.35 -21.16
N GLY A 27 6.91 0.67 -20.68
CA GLY A 27 7.14 1.23 -19.34
C GLY A 27 6.90 0.23 -18.22
N LEU A 28 6.00 -0.75 -18.39
CA LEU A 28 5.76 -1.80 -17.41
C LEU A 28 6.93 -2.79 -17.39
N PHE A 29 7.47 -3.15 -18.56
CA PHE A 29 8.69 -3.96 -18.65
C PHE A 29 9.90 -3.27 -18.02
N VAL A 30 10.06 -1.96 -18.26
CA VAL A 30 11.12 -1.17 -17.60
C VAL A 30 10.92 -1.15 -16.09
N SER A 31 9.68 -0.96 -15.62
CA SER A 31 9.36 -0.99 -14.18
C SER A 31 9.68 -2.34 -13.56
N LEU A 32 9.41 -3.44 -14.27
CA LEU A 32 9.74 -4.80 -13.84
C LEU A 32 11.26 -5.02 -13.77
N ALA A 33 12.01 -4.52 -14.76
CA ALA A 33 13.47 -4.59 -14.73
C ALA A 33 14.06 -3.81 -13.54
N VAL A 34 13.52 -2.63 -13.24
CA VAL A 34 13.89 -1.85 -12.04
C VAL A 34 13.57 -2.62 -10.76
N LEU A 35 12.40 -3.27 -10.70
CA LEU A 35 12.02 -4.10 -9.55
C LEU A 35 12.99 -5.26 -9.34
N VAL A 36 13.37 -5.97 -10.41
CA VAL A 36 14.37 -7.04 -10.33
C VAL A 36 15.71 -6.49 -9.85
N ALA A 37 16.17 -5.36 -10.40
CA ALA A 37 17.43 -4.75 -9.99
C ALA A 37 17.43 -4.36 -8.50
N VAL A 38 16.35 -3.75 -8.00
CA VAL A 38 16.21 -3.39 -6.58
C VAL A 38 16.05 -4.63 -5.70
N GLY A 39 15.39 -5.68 -6.18
CA GLY A 39 15.31 -6.97 -5.48
C GLY A 39 16.68 -7.61 -5.31
N VAL A 40 17.49 -7.64 -6.37
CA VAL A 40 18.88 -8.13 -6.31
C VAL A 40 19.72 -7.24 -5.38
N ALA A 41 19.58 -5.92 -5.47
CA ALA A 41 20.26 -4.99 -4.57
C ALA A 41 19.86 -5.21 -3.10
N SER A 42 18.60 -5.51 -2.82
CA SER A 42 18.11 -5.81 -1.48
C SER A 42 18.73 -7.08 -0.87
N ILE A 43 19.04 -8.08 -1.70
CA ILE A 43 19.73 -9.31 -1.27
C ILE A 43 21.23 -9.04 -1.09
N ALA A 44 21.86 -8.35 -2.04
CA ALA A 44 23.30 -8.14 -2.05
C ALA A 44 23.77 -7.07 -1.03
N ILE A 45 22.98 -6.03 -0.82
CA ILE A 45 23.34 -4.86 -0.02
C ILE A 45 22.62 -4.91 1.33
N GLY A 46 23.36 -4.74 2.41
CA GLY A 46 22.79 -4.64 3.76
C GLY A 46 23.77 -4.03 4.77
N ALA A 47 23.43 -4.10 6.05
CA ALA A 47 24.28 -3.55 7.12
C ALA A 47 25.65 -4.25 7.20
N LYS A 48 25.65 -5.56 6.96
CA LYS A 48 26.87 -6.38 6.90
C LYS A 48 27.35 -6.51 5.45
N GLY A 49 28.63 -6.22 5.20
CA GLY A 49 29.20 -6.43 3.87
C GLY A 49 29.29 -7.91 3.54
N LEU A 50 28.80 -8.30 2.36
CA LEU A 50 29.03 -9.62 1.78
C LEU A 50 29.63 -9.41 0.38
N SER A 51 30.59 -10.24 0.01
CA SER A 51 31.09 -10.32 -1.35
C SER A 51 30.03 -10.93 -2.28
N VAL A 52 30.16 -10.66 -3.58
CA VAL A 52 29.25 -11.24 -4.59
C VAL A 52 29.31 -12.77 -4.57
N ALA A 53 30.48 -13.35 -4.29
CA ALA A 53 30.66 -14.79 -4.17
C ALA A 53 29.87 -15.37 -2.98
N GLU A 54 29.90 -14.72 -1.82
CA GLU A 54 29.13 -15.15 -0.64
C GLU A 54 27.62 -15.03 -0.86
N VAL A 55 27.17 -13.98 -1.55
CA VAL A 55 25.75 -13.83 -1.93
C VAL A 55 25.32 -14.95 -2.87
N TRP A 56 26.14 -15.26 -3.88
CA TRP A 56 25.86 -16.35 -4.82
C TRP A 56 25.86 -17.72 -4.13
N HIS A 57 26.82 -17.93 -3.23
CA HIS A 57 26.93 -19.14 -2.44
C HIS A 57 25.68 -19.34 -1.57
N GLY A 58 25.27 -18.33 -0.80
CA GLY A 58 24.07 -18.41 0.03
C GLY A 58 22.75 -18.57 -0.72
N LEU A 59 22.69 -18.20 -2.01
CA LEU A 59 21.48 -18.37 -2.83
C LEU A 59 21.34 -19.78 -3.42
N PHE A 60 22.45 -20.43 -3.79
CA PHE A 60 22.41 -21.64 -4.61
C PHE A 60 23.16 -22.84 -4.02
N HIS A 61 24.05 -22.60 -3.05
CA HIS A 61 24.94 -23.60 -2.45
C HIS A 61 24.96 -23.45 -0.93
N ASP A 62 23.80 -23.21 -0.32
CA ASP A 62 23.69 -23.05 1.14
C ASP A 62 24.28 -24.27 1.87
N THR A 63 25.31 -24.02 2.68
CA THR A 63 25.96 -25.03 3.54
C THR A 63 25.86 -24.66 5.02
N GLY A 64 25.08 -23.63 5.37
CA GLY A 64 24.91 -23.14 6.72
C GLY A 64 26.01 -22.19 7.20
N THR A 65 26.78 -21.57 6.29
CA THR A 65 27.78 -20.57 6.69
C THR A 65 27.10 -19.31 7.22
N TYR A 66 27.87 -18.48 7.93
CA TYR A 66 27.40 -17.18 8.38
C TYR A 66 26.83 -16.32 7.23
N GLY A 67 27.48 -16.34 6.06
CA GLY A 67 27.01 -15.64 4.86
C GLY A 67 25.68 -16.16 4.36
N ASP A 68 25.51 -17.49 4.32
CA ASP A 68 24.27 -18.15 3.87
C ASP A 68 23.08 -17.75 4.74
N VAL A 69 23.24 -17.73 6.07
CA VAL A 69 22.20 -17.29 7.01
C VAL A 69 21.80 -15.82 6.77
N VAL A 70 22.78 -14.95 6.52
CA VAL A 70 22.51 -13.53 6.22
C VAL A 70 21.77 -13.40 4.87
N VAL A 71 22.12 -14.20 3.87
CA VAL A 71 21.43 -14.21 2.57
C VAL A 71 19.98 -14.70 2.72
N ALA A 72 19.74 -15.76 3.51
CA ALA A 72 18.40 -16.28 3.78
C ALA A 72 17.49 -15.25 4.49
N ASP A 73 18.03 -14.52 5.48
CA ASP A 73 17.32 -13.44 6.16
C ASP A 73 16.96 -12.30 5.18
N ARG A 74 17.92 -11.87 4.35
CA ARG A 74 17.69 -10.85 3.32
C ARG A 74 16.71 -11.29 2.24
N LEU A 75 16.71 -12.58 1.89
CA LEU A 75 15.75 -13.13 0.94
C LEU A 75 14.33 -13.04 1.51
N SER A 76 14.13 -13.50 2.76
CA SER A 76 12.85 -13.38 3.47
C SER A 76 12.40 -11.91 3.57
N ARG A 77 13.31 -11.02 3.95
CA ARG A 77 13.06 -9.57 4.02
C ARG A 77 12.66 -8.97 2.67
N THR A 78 13.35 -9.37 1.59
CA THR A 78 13.07 -8.90 0.23
C THR A 78 11.70 -9.40 -0.23
N VAL A 79 11.38 -10.68 -0.04
CA VAL A 79 10.08 -11.25 -0.42
C VAL A 79 8.95 -10.57 0.35
N LEU A 80 9.11 -10.34 1.66
CA LEU A 80 8.10 -9.61 2.42
C LEU A 80 7.93 -8.17 1.91
N GLY A 81 9.02 -7.47 1.59
CA GLY A 81 8.96 -6.13 1.01
C GLY A 81 8.29 -6.08 -0.36
N LEU A 82 8.48 -7.11 -1.20
CA LEU A 82 7.75 -7.25 -2.47
C LEU A 82 6.24 -7.37 -2.23
N LEU A 83 5.84 -8.27 -1.33
CA LEU A 83 4.43 -8.55 -1.05
C LEU A 83 3.74 -7.37 -0.36
N ALA A 84 4.36 -6.81 0.70
CA ALA A 84 3.83 -5.68 1.44
C ALA A 84 3.79 -4.41 0.57
N GLY A 85 4.84 -4.15 -0.22
CA GLY A 85 4.88 -3.01 -1.13
C GLY A 85 3.75 -3.07 -2.16
N ALA A 86 3.55 -4.23 -2.80
CA ALA A 86 2.48 -4.42 -3.76
C ALA A 86 1.10 -4.24 -3.12
N ALA A 87 0.91 -4.76 -1.91
CA ALA A 87 -0.34 -4.66 -1.16
C ALA A 87 -0.68 -3.20 -0.80
N LEU A 88 0.28 -2.45 -0.26
CA LEU A 88 0.12 -1.03 0.09
C LEU A 88 -0.12 -0.15 -1.14
N GLY A 89 0.57 -0.45 -2.25
CA GLY A 89 0.35 0.22 -3.53
C GLY A 89 -1.04 0.01 -4.10
N LEU A 90 -1.48 -1.25 -4.14
CA LEU A 90 -2.81 -1.63 -4.63
C LEU A 90 -3.92 -1.07 -3.76
N SER A 91 -3.79 -1.17 -2.43
CA SER A 91 -4.79 -0.64 -1.51
C SER A 91 -4.88 0.89 -1.62
N GLY A 92 -3.75 1.58 -1.73
CA GLY A 92 -3.69 3.01 -1.98
C GLY A 92 -4.41 3.39 -3.29
N ALA A 93 -4.11 2.73 -4.39
CA ALA A 93 -4.77 2.98 -5.68
C ALA A 93 -6.29 2.73 -5.62
N VAL A 94 -6.72 1.64 -4.98
CA VAL A 94 -8.14 1.31 -4.78
C VAL A 94 -8.84 2.36 -3.93
N LEU A 95 -8.23 2.77 -2.80
CA LEU A 95 -8.80 3.79 -1.92
C LEU A 95 -8.87 5.15 -2.61
N GLN A 96 -7.86 5.53 -3.39
CA GLN A 96 -7.88 6.78 -4.15
C GLN A 96 -8.99 6.81 -5.19
N ALA A 97 -9.23 5.70 -5.89
CA ALA A 97 -10.35 5.58 -6.82
C ALA A 97 -11.71 5.59 -6.10
N LEU A 98 -11.84 4.80 -5.03
CA LEU A 98 -13.06 4.66 -4.24
C LEU A 98 -13.51 6.00 -3.63
N THR A 99 -12.56 6.76 -3.10
CA THR A 99 -12.82 8.06 -2.46
C THR A 99 -12.81 9.23 -3.45
N ARG A 100 -12.45 8.98 -4.72
CA ARG A 100 -12.13 10.01 -5.73
C ARG A 100 -11.15 11.07 -5.17
N ASN A 101 -10.25 10.64 -4.28
CA ASN A 101 -9.29 11.50 -3.62
C ASN A 101 -7.88 10.94 -3.87
N PRO A 102 -7.05 11.60 -4.69
CA PRO A 102 -5.68 11.16 -4.97
C PRO A 102 -4.72 11.34 -3.78
N LEU A 103 -5.18 11.92 -2.68
CA LEU A 103 -4.45 11.97 -1.41
C LEU A 103 -4.91 10.89 -0.43
N ALA A 104 -5.85 10.01 -0.81
CA ALA A 104 -6.22 8.89 0.03
C ALA A 104 -5.03 7.92 0.16
N ASP A 105 -4.72 7.57 1.39
CA ASP A 105 -3.68 6.63 1.77
C ASP A 105 -4.18 5.84 2.97
N PRO A 106 -3.94 4.52 3.03
CA PRO A 106 -4.36 3.70 4.17
C PRO A 106 -3.86 4.20 5.52
N GLY A 107 -2.62 4.72 5.57
CA GLY A 107 -2.03 5.30 6.76
C GLY A 107 -2.69 6.63 7.14
N LEU A 108 -2.98 7.49 6.18
CA LEU A 108 -3.65 8.79 6.45
C LEU A 108 -5.12 8.64 6.82
N LEU A 109 -5.82 7.63 6.30
CA LEU A 109 -7.20 7.31 6.66
C LEU A 109 -7.30 6.52 7.97
N GLY A 110 -6.20 6.29 8.68
CA GLY A 110 -6.20 5.57 9.97
C GLY A 110 -6.48 4.09 9.88
N ILE A 111 -6.60 3.50 8.69
CA ILE A 111 -6.83 2.06 8.49
C ILE A 111 -5.67 1.27 9.12
N ASN A 112 -4.43 1.71 8.87
CA ASN A 112 -3.25 1.10 9.47
C ASN A 112 -3.24 1.25 10.99
N ALA A 113 -3.64 2.42 11.52
CA ALA A 113 -3.73 2.66 12.96
C ALA A 113 -4.79 1.77 13.62
N GLY A 114 -5.92 1.53 12.94
CA GLY A 114 -6.97 0.61 13.37
C GLY A 114 -6.49 -0.83 13.43
N ALA A 115 -5.82 -1.29 12.36
CA ALA A 115 -5.18 -2.59 12.34
C ALA A 115 -4.17 -2.73 13.50
N SER A 116 -3.32 -1.73 13.71
CA SER A 116 -2.38 -1.71 14.81
C SER A 116 -3.03 -1.77 16.18
N ALA A 117 -4.01 -0.90 16.47
CA ALA A 117 -4.71 -0.93 17.74
C ALA A 117 -5.34 -2.29 18.02
N ALA A 118 -6.01 -2.90 17.03
CA ALA A 118 -6.65 -4.19 17.21
C ALA A 118 -5.66 -5.35 17.40
N VAL A 119 -4.53 -5.37 16.68
CA VAL A 119 -3.45 -6.36 16.90
C VAL A 119 -2.89 -6.23 18.31
N VAL A 120 -2.70 -5.01 18.78
CA VAL A 120 -2.20 -4.74 20.12
C VAL A 120 -3.20 -5.18 21.18
N THR A 121 -4.49 -4.92 20.97
CA THR A 121 -5.53 -5.46 21.84
C THR A 121 -5.49 -7.00 21.87
N ALA A 122 -5.33 -7.65 20.72
CA ALA A 122 -5.25 -9.11 20.60
C ALA A 122 -4.09 -9.71 21.38
N ILE A 123 -2.90 -9.11 21.27
CA ILE A 123 -1.70 -9.60 21.93
C ILE A 123 -1.77 -9.35 23.44
N THR A 124 -2.08 -8.12 23.86
CA THR A 124 -1.98 -7.71 25.27
C THR A 124 -3.15 -8.22 26.12
N PHE A 125 -4.39 -8.15 25.62
CA PHE A 125 -5.57 -8.48 26.43
C PHE A 125 -6.11 -9.89 26.17
N PHE A 126 -5.92 -10.43 24.97
CA PHE A 126 -6.41 -11.76 24.59
C PHE A 126 -5.30 -12.81 24.50
N GLY A 127 -4.02 -12.44 24.67
CA GLY A 127 -2.89 -13.37 24.64
C GLY A 127 -2.63 -14.00 23.26
N VAL A 128 -3.17 -13.43 22.19
CA VAL A 128 -3.05 -13.98 20.83
C VAL A 128 -1.68 -13.61 20.26
N THR A 129 -0.74 -14.55 20.30
CA THR A 129 0.66 -14.32 19.91
C THR A 129 0.99 -14.79 18.48
N SER A 130 0.17 -15.66 17.90
CA SER A 130 0.38 -16.15 16.54
C SER A 130 -0.13 -15.16 15.49
N LEU A 131 0.62 -14.99 14.41
CA LEU A 131 0.26 -14.14 13.28
C LEU A 131 -1.05 -14.57 12.62
N SER A 132 -1.26 -15.88 12.43
CA SER A 132 -2.54 -16.43 11.96
C SER A 132 -3.74 -16.09 12.85
N GLY A 133 -3.51 -15.83 14.14
CA GLY A 133 -4.55 -15.40 15.08
C GLY A 133 -4.80 -13.89 15.02
N TYR A 134 -3.77 -13.08 15.26
CA TYR A 134 -3.95 -11.62 15.38
C TYR A 134 -4.23 -10.92 14.04
N VAL A 135 -3.97 -11.56 12.88
CA VAL A 135 -4.29 -10.98 11.56
C VAL A 135 -5.79 -10.71 11.39
N TRP A 136 -6.66 -11.54 11.99
CA TRP A 136 -8.11 -11.32 11.95
C TRP A 136 -8.52 -10.07 12.73
N PHE A 137 -7.86 -9.81 13.87
CA PHE A 137 -8.03 -8.58 14.62
C PHE A 137 -7.56 -7.37 13.81
N ALA A 138 -6.45 -7.50 13.07
CA ALA A 138 -5.98 -6.46 12.16
C ALA A 138 -7.05 -6.10 11.11
N PHE A 139 -7.72 -7.10 10.52
CA PHE A 139 -8.81 -6.87 9.56
C PHE A 139 -10.02 -6.20 10.19
N VAL A 140 -10.44 -6.65 11.39
CA VAL A 140 -11.56 -6.04 12.12
C VAL A 140 -11.25 -4.59 12.47
N GLY A 141 -10.06 -4.30 12.99
CA GLY A 141 -9.61 -2.95 13.33
C GLY A 141 -9.55 -2.03 12.11
N ALA A 142 -8.96 -2.51 11.01
CA ALA A 142 -8.91 -1.79 9.74
C ALA A 142 -10.32 -1.50 9.18
N ALA A 143 -11.22 -2.50 9.19
CA ALA A 143 -12.59 -2.34 8.73
C ALA A 143 -13.39 -1.37 9.61
N ALA A 144 -13.25 -1.48 10.93
CA ALA A 144 -13.94 -0.62 11.89
C ALA A 144 -13.52 0.84 11.71
N VAL A 145 -12.21 1.12 11.58
CA VAL A 145 -11.74 2.48 11.34
C VAL A 145 -12.15 2.98 9.95
N GLY A 146 -12.06 2.15 8.91
CA GLY A 146 -12.52 2.50 7.57
C GLY A 146 -14.01 2.91 7.55
N ALA A 147 -14.86 2.16 8.26
CA ALA A 147 -16.27 2.46 8.42
C ALA A 147 -16.49 3.75 9.23
N LEU A 148 -15.74 3.93 10.32
CA LEU A 148 -15.83 5.10 11.18
C LEU A 148 -15.42 6.39 10.43
N VAL A 149 -14.33 6.35 9.67
CA VAL A 149 -13.89 7.47 8.82
C VAL A 149 -14.92 7.79 7.75
N TRP A 150 -15.50 6.77 7.12
CA TRP A 150 -16.56 6.98 6.12
C TRP A 150 -17.81 7.62 6.74
N PHE A 151 -18.21 7.18 7.93
CA PHE A 151 -19.34 7.74 8.67
C PHE A 151 -19.08 9.21 9.08
N LEU A 152 -17.98 9.48 9.78
CA LEU A 152 -17.59 10.83 10.24
C LEU A 152 -17.29 11.78 9.08
N GLY A 153 -16.77 11.25 7.97
CA GLY A 153 -16.46 12.03 6.78
C GLY A 153 -17.69 12.64 6.11
N GLY A 154 -18.90 12.15 6.41
CA GLY A 154 -20.17 12.61 5.84
C GLY A 154 -20.84 11.62 4.90
N SER A 155 -20.41 10.35 4.90
CA SER A 155 -21.00 9.23 4.11
C SER A 155 -21.17 9.54 2.62
N ARG A 156 -22.32 10.08 2.21
CA ARG A 156 -22.65 10.46 0.82
C ARG A 156 -22.15 11.85 0.43
N GLY A 157 -21.97 12.75 1.39
CA GLY A 157 -21.43 14.11 1.20
C GLY A 157 -19.98 14.23 1.65
N ALA A 158 -19.25 13.11 1.68
CA ALA A 158 -17.91 13.07 2.20
C ALA A 158 -16.94 13.84 1.29
N THR A 159 -16.36 14.92 1.80
CA THR A 159 -15.32 15.64 1.08
C THR A 159 -13.96 15.02 1.39
N PRO A 160 -13.00 15.06 0.44
CA PRO A 160 -11.62 14.63 0.66
C PRO A 160 -11.00 15.19 1.94
N VAL A 161 -11.26 16.47 2.24
CA VAL A 161 -10.75 17.16 3.42
C VAL A 161 -11.39 16.62 4.70
N ARG A 162 -12.70 16.36 4.72
CA ARG A 162 -13.39 15.80 5.89
C ARG A 162 -12.94 14.37 6.19
N LEU A 163 -12.77 13.54 5.17
CA LEU A 163 -12.24 12.18 5.33
C LEU A 163 -10.81 12.18 5.87
N ALA A 164 -9.96 13.09 5.37
CA ALA A 164 -8.61 13.25 5.88
C ALA A 164 -8.61 13.72 7.34
N LEU A 165 -9.40 14.75 7.69
CA LEU A 165 -9.50 15.23 9.07
C LEU A 165 -10.04 14.17 10.04
N ALA A 166 -11.09 13.45 9.65
CA ALA A 166 -11.63 12.33 10.44
C ALA A 166 -10.59 11.22 10.63
N GLY A 167 -9.90 10.82 9.56
CA GLY A 167 -8.81 9.85 9.60
C GLY A 167 -7.67 10.28 10.52
N THR A 168 -7.24 11.54 10.45
CA THR A 168 -6.20 12.07 11.34
C THR A 168 -6.63 12.11 12.80
N ALA A 169 -7.88 12.49 13.10
CA ALA A 169 -8.40 12.53 14.47
C ALA A 169 -8.49 11.11 15.08
N ILE A 170 -9.01 10.15 14.32
CA ILE A 170 -9.08 8.74 14.75
C ILE A 170 -7.68 8.17 14.92
N SER A 171 -6.76 8.44 13.99
CA SER A 171 -5.37 7.99 14.10
C SER A 171 -4.68 8.54 15.34
N ALA A 172 -4.89 9.82 15.67
CA ALA A 172 -4.34 10.43 16.88
C ALA A 172 -4.89 9.77 18.16
N ALA A 173 -6.19 9.50 18.21
CA ALA A 173 -6.81 8.81 19.34
C ALA A 173 -6.27 7.37 19.50
N LEU A 174 -6.15 6.62 18.40
CA LEU A 174 -5.60 5.27 18.40
C LEU A 174 -4.11 5.25 18.74
N TYR A 175 -3.34 6.26 18.31
CA TYR A 175 -1.95 6.40 18.71
C TYR A 175 -1.82 6.64 20.22
N GLY A 176 -2.68 7.50 20.79
CA GLY A 176 -2.77 7.69 22.25
C GLY A 176 -3.07 6.37 22.99
N TYR A 177 -4.01 5.57 22.47
CA TYR A 177 -4.28 4.22 22.99
C TYR A 177 -3.06 3.30 22.92
N LEU A 178 -2.40 3.22 21.76
CA LEU A 178 -1.20 2.39 21.58
C LEU A 178 -0.09 2.77 22.57
N GLN A 179 0.13 4.07 22.78
CA GLN A 179 1.12 4.58 23.76
C GLN A 179 0.73 4.22 25.20
N ALA A 180 -0.55 4.35 25.56
CA ALA A 180 -1.03 3.96 26.89
C ALA A 180 -0.80 2.47 27.18
N VAL A 181 -1.07 1.60 26.19
CA VAL A 181 -0.80 0.16 26.33
C VAL A 181 0.71 -0.10 26.47
N MET A 182 1.54 0.53 25.65
CA MET A 182 3.00 0.38 25.71
C MET A 182 3.60 0.80 27.06
N ILE A 183 3.06 1.83 27.70
CA ILE A 183 3.55 2.29 29.01
C ILE A 183 3.14 1.33 30.14
N THR A 184 2.03 0.62 29.96
CA THR A 184 1.45 -0.25 31.01
C THR A 184 1.98 -1.68 30.96
N ASP A 185 2.52 -2.13 29.83
CA ASP A 185 2.98 -3.51 29.60
C ASP A 185 4.38 -3.53 28.94
N ASP A 186 5.39 -3.90 29.72
CA ASP A 186 6.79 -4.00 29.26
C ASP A 186 7.01 -5.05 28.16
N GLN A 187 6.24 -6.14 28.15
CA GLN A 187 6.34 -7.14 27.07
C GLN A 187 5.78 -6.57 25.76
N ALA A 188 4.67 -5.85 25.87
CA ALA A 188 4.07 -5.16 24.74
C ALA A 188 5.01 -4.07 24.23
N LEU A 189 5.63 -3.27 25.11
CA LEU A 189 6.64 -2.27 24.74
C LEU A 189 7.79 -2.88 23.93
N ASN A 190 8.39 -3.96 24.42
CA ASN A 190 9.55 -4.60 23.77
C ASN A 190 9.23 -5.15 22.38
N LYS A 191 8.04 -5.74 22.20
CA LYS A 191 7.60 -6.25 20.89
C LYS A 191 7.15 -5.12 19.97
N MET A 192 6.49 -4.11 20.51
CA MET A 192 5.82 -3.10 19.72
C MET A 192 6.72 -1.94 19.28
N ARG A 193 7.77 -1.57 20.02
CA ARG A 193 8.53 -0.34 19.73
C ARG A 193 9.05 -0.28 18.29
N PHE A 194 9.46 -1.41 17.74
CA PHE A 194 9.97 -1.51 16.37
C PHE A 194 8.87 -1.84 15.36
N TRP A 195 7.83 -2.54 15.81
CA TRP A 195 6.69 -2.90 14.96
C TRP A 195 5.85 -1.68 14.61
N THR A 196 5.59 -0.76 15.55
CA THR A 196 4.73 0.42 15.32
C THR A 196 5.31 1.46 14.37
N VAL A 197 6.61 1.42 14.14
CA VAL A 197 7.27 2.29 13.15
C VAL A 197 7.20 1.69 11.74
N GLY A 198 6.96 0.38 11.62
CA GLY A 198 6.95 -0.35 10.36
C GLY A 198 8.35 -0.83 9.95
N SER A 199 8.60 -2.14 10.00
CA SER A 199 9.90 -2.76 9.73
C SER A 199 9.75 -4.05 8.94
N LEU A 200 10.70 -4.30 8.02
CA LEU A 200 10.85 -5.59 7.34
C LEU A 200 11.87 -6.52 8.05
N SER A 201 12.49 -6.06 9.14
CA SER A 201 13.54 -6.80 9.87
C SER A 201 13.06 -8.08 10.55
N SER A 202 11.76 -8.21 10.82
CA SER A 202 11.16 -9.40 11.42
C SER A 202 10.61 -10.39 10.39
N ALA A 203 10.99 -10.22 9.11
CA ALA A 203 10.54 -11.10 8.04
C ALA A 203 11.08 -12.52 8.24
N SER A 204 10.19 -13.50 8.11
CA SER A 204 10.56 -14.91 8.11
C SER A 204 9.74 -15.64 7.06
N THR A 205 10.22 -16.79 6.58
CA THR A 205 9.47 -17.66 5.68
C THR A 205 8.09 -18.03 6.27
N SER A 206 8.01 -18.26 7.59
CA SER A 206 6.76 -18.53 8.28
C SER A 206 5.79 -17.34 8.20
N THR A 207 6.26 -16.11 8.47
CA THR A 207 5.47 -14.89 8.35
C THR A 207 4.92 -14.74 6.92
N ILE A 208 5.78 -14.94 5.92
CA ILE A 208 5.43 -14.83 4.49
C ILE A 208 4.33 -15.83 4.13
N LEU A 209 4.52 -17.12 4.44
CA LEU A 209 3.55 -18.17 4.12
C LEU A 209 2.18 -17.92 4.79
N GLN A 210 2.17 -17.38 6.01
CA GLN A 210 0.93 -17.07 6.72
C GLN A 210 0.17 -15.88 6.12
N VAL A 211 0.85 -14.83 5.64
CA VAL A 211 0.18 -13.66 5.05
C VAL A 211 -0.09 -13.79 3.55
N LEU A 212 0.68 -14.61 2.84
CA LEU A 212 0.58 -14.82 1.40
C LEU A 212 -0.86 -15.08 0.90
N PRO A 213 -1.67 -15.99 1.50
CA PRO A 213 -3.02 -16.23 0.99
C PRO A 213 -3.91 -14.98 1.06
N PHE A 214 -3.79 -14.17 2.11
CA PHE A 214 -4.55 -12.92 2.26
C PHE A 214 -4.09 -11.87 1.25
N LEU A 215 -2.78 -11.72 1.07
CA LEU A 215 -2.22 -10.78 0.09
C LEU A 215 -2.59 -11.18 -1.35
N ALA A 216 -2.48 -12.47 -1.68
CA ALA A 216 -2.87 -12.97 -2.99
C ALA A 216 -4.37 -12.75 -3.26
N ALA A 217 -5.25 -13.12 -2.31
CA ALA A 217 -6.69 -12.92 -2.45
C ALA A 217 -7.06 -11.43 -2.55
N GLY A 218 -6.47 -10.58 -1.70
CA GLY A 218 -6.67 -9.14 -1.74
C GLY A 218 -6.18 -8.50 -3.05
N SER A 219 -5.03 -8.94 -3.58
CA SER A 219 -4.49 -8.45 -4.84
C SER A 219 -5.35 -8.86 -6.02
N LEU A 220 -5.78 -10.12 -6.08
CA LEU A 220 -6.71 -10.60 -7.12
C LEU A 220 -8.03 -9.82 -7.08
N LEU A 221 -8.58 -9.60 -5.90
CA LEU A 221 -9.79 -8.81 -5.72
C LEU A 221 -9.57 -7.37 -6.19
N ALA A 222 -8.50 -6.70 -5.75
CA ALA A 222 -8.17 -5.33 -6.13
C ALA A 222 -8.02 -5.19 -7.67
N LEU A 223 -7.26 -6.08 -8.31
CA LEU A 223 -7.05 -6.07 -9.76
C LEU A 223 -8.35 -6.31 -10.54
N SER A 224 -9.25 -7.14 -10.02
CA SER A 224 -10.57 -7.39 -10.64
C SER A 224 -11.49 -6.16 -10.63
N LEU A 225 -11.25 -5.22 -9.71
CA LEU A 225 -12.07 -4.01 -9.53
C LEU A 225 -11.68 -2.85 -10.45
N ALA A 226 -10.64 -2.98 -11.29
CA ALA A 226 -10.16 -1.90 -12.17
C ALA A 226 -11.28 -1.28 -13.03
N ARG A 227 -12.08 -2.13 -13.70
CA ARG A 227 -13.17 -1.70 -14.58
C ARG A 227 -14.33 -1.02 -13.84
N PRO A 228 -14.93 -1.63 -12.79
CA PRO A 228 -16.02 -0.99 -12.08
C PRO A 228 -15.57 0.27 -11.33
N LEU A 229 -14.33 0.34 -10.84
CA LEU A 229 -13.78 1.57 -10.23
C LEU A 229 -13.60 2.69 -11.28
N ASN A 230 -13.12 2.39 -12.48
CA ASN A 230 -13.07 3.37 -13.57
C ASN A 230 -14.45 3.92 -13.91
N ALA A 231 -15.48 3.07 -13.96
CA ALA A 231 -16.85 3.52 -14.19
C ALA A 231 -17.31 4.48 -13.07
N MET A 232 -17.00 4.15 -11.80
CA MET A 232 -17.30 5.03 -10.67
C MET A 232 -16.52 6.35 -10.70
N GLU A 233 -15.35 6.46 -11.34
CA GLU A 233 -14.66 7.75 -11.48
C GLU A 233 -15.43 8.72 -12.39
N MET A 234 -16.25 8.23 -13.33
CA MET A 234 -17.08 9.06 -14.22
C MET A 234 -18.31 9.68 -13.53
N GLY A 235 -18.62 9.26 -12.30
CA GLY A 235 -19.80 9.67 -11.55
C GLY A 235 -20.72 8.50 -11.22
N ASP A 236 -21.51 8.65 -10.15
CA ASP A 236 -22.39 7.58 -9.65
C ASP A 236 -23.50 7.24 -10.67
N ASP A 237 -24.08 8.23 -11.32
CA ASP A 237 -25.20 8.04 -12.24
C ASP A 237 -24.74 7.42 -13.56
N THR A 238 -23.61 7.88 -14.10
CA THR A 238 -22.97 7.29 -15.28
C THR A 238 -22.55 5.84 -15.02
N ALA A 239 -21.96 5.56 -13.86
CA ALA A 239 -21.58 4.21 -13.48
C ALA A 239 -22.80 3.27 -13.39
N LYS A 240 -23.92 3.73 -12.78
CA LYS A 240 -25.17 2.96 -12.75
C LYS A 240 -25.72 2.70 -14.15
N ALA A 241 -25.71 3.70 -15.03
CA ALA A 241 -26.16 3.56 -16.42
C ALA A 241 -25.32 2.54 -17.21
N LEU A 242 -24.03 2.41 -16.89
CA LEU A 242 -23.13 1.39 -17.45
C LEU A 242 -23.28 0.00 -16.79
N GLY A 243 -24.26 -0.18 -15.88
CA GLY A 243 -24.54 -1.45 -15.21
C GLY A 243 -23.67 -1.73 -13.99
N ALA A 244 -22.91 -0.76 -13.48
CA ALA A 244 -22.08 -0.94 -12.30
C ALA A 244 -22.93 -0.93 -11.02
N ASN A 245 -22.78 -1.99 -10.22
CA ASN A 245 -23.37 -2.05 -8.88
C ASN A 245 -22.50 -1.27 -7.88
N LEU A 246 -22.85 -0.01 -7.62
CA LEU A 246 -22.06 0.90 -6.76
C LEU A 246 -21.81 0.33 -5.37
N ASN A 247 -22.86 -0.14 -4.68
CA ASN A 247 -22.73 -0.64 -3.30
C ASN A 247 -21.82 -1.87 -3.23
N ARG A 248 -21.97 -2.82 -4.16
CA ARG A 248 -21.11 -3.99 -4.27
C ARG A 248 -19.66 -3.58 -4.56
N THR A 249 -19.45 -2.67 -5.50
CA THR A 249 -18.11 -2.21 -5.88
C THR A 249 -17.42 -1.52 -4.71
N ARG A 250 -18.13 -0.65 -3.98
CA ARG A 250 -17.63 0.02 -2.77
C ARG A 250 -17.28 -0.97 -1.67
N ALA A 251 -18.16 -1.94 -1.41
CA ALA A 251 -17.93 -2.98 -0.40
C ALA A 251 -16.72 -3.85 -0.75
N LEU A 252 -16.60 -4.30 -2.00
CA LEU A 252 -15.46 -5.10 -2.45
C LEU A 252 -14.15 -4.30 -2.47
N ALA A 253 -14.19 -3.01 -2.85
CA ALA A 253 -13.03 -2.13 -2.80
C ALA A 253 -12.55 -1.90 -1.36
N MET A 254 -13.48 -1.67 -0.43
CA MET A 254 -13.16 -1.54 0.99
C MET A 254 -12.61 -2.85 1.55
N LEU A 255 -13.20 -3.99 1.20
CA LEU A 255 -12.70 -5.31 1.58
C LEU A 255 -11.28 -5.55 1.06
N ALA A 256 -11.03 -5.27 -0.22
CA ALA A 256 -9.70 -5.42 -0.82
C ALA A 256 -8.66 -4.55 -0.10
N ALA A 257 -8.99 -3.27 0.13
CA ALA A 257 -8.11 -2.35 0.85
C ALA A 257 -7.84 -2.83 2.28
N THR A 258 -8.87 -3.25 3.02
CA THR A 258 -8.73 -3.74 4.40
C THR A 258 -7.90 -5.02 4.48
N VAL A 259 -8.13 -5.99 3.60
CA VAL A 259 -7.36 -7.24 3.58
C VAL A 259 -5.89 -6.96 3.23
N LEU A 260 -5.63 -6.16 2.20
CA LEU A 260 -4.27 -5.82 1.79
C LEU A 260 -3.52 -5.03 2.86
N CYS A 261 -4.11 -3.95 3.38
CA CYS A 261 -3.50 -3.11 4.42
C CYS A 261 -3.37 -3.84 5.74
N GLY A 262 -4.40 -4.58 6.17
CA GLY A 262 -4.40 -5.33 7.41
C GLY A 262 -3.36 -6.43 7.40
N ALA A 263 -3.22 -7.19 6.30
CA ALA A 263 -2.22 -8.25 6.19
C ALA A 263 -0.80 -7.69 6.10
N ALA A 264 -0.59 -6.61 5.33
CA ALA A 264 0.71 -5.93 5.30
C ALA A 264 1.07 -5.36 6.68
N THR A 265 0.13 -4.66 7.33
CA THR A 265 0.34 -4.08 8.67
C THR A 265 0.60 -5.15 9.71
N ALA A 266 -0.14 -6.26 9.70
CA ALA A 266 0.11 -7.39 10.59
C ALA A 266 1.52 -7.96 10.41
N ALA A 267 2.00 -8.08 9.16
CA ALA A 267 3.28 -8.69 8.85
C ALA A 267 4.50 -7.79 9.15
N CYS A 268 4.43 -6.51 8.78
CA CYS A 268 5.58 -5.59 8.83
C CYS A 268 5.31 -4.29 9.59
N GLY A 269 4.18 -4.17 10.29
CA GLY A 269 3.79 -2.93 10.96
C GLY A 269 3.22 -1.87 10.00
N PRO A 270 2.73 -0.74 10.54
CA PRO A 270 2.08 0.28 9.73
C PRO A 270 3.12 1.06 8.93
N ILE A 271 3.02 0.99 7.59
CA ILE A 271 3.87 1.75 6.67
C ILE A 271 3.01 2.76 5.92
N VAL A 272 3.45 4.02 5.90
CA VAL A 272 2.70 5.16 5.36
C VAL A 272 3.33 5.65 4.06
N PHE A 273 2.58 6.41 3.27
CA PHE A 273 2.98 7.09 2.02
C PHE A 273 3.22 6.20 0.80
N VAL A 274 3.51 4.91 0.95
CA VAL A 274 3.67 4.00 -0.21
C VAL A 274 2.40 3.94 -1.06
N GLY A 275 1.24 3.85 -0.40
CA GLY A 275 -0.07 3.83 -1.05
C GLY A 275 -0.48 5.20 -1.63
N LEU A 276 0.09 6.29 -1.11
CA LEU A 276 -0.11 7.64 -1.64
C LEU A 276 0.75 7.89 -2.89
N MET A 277 2.07 7.76 -2.75
CA MET A 277 3.06 8.28 -3.67
C MET A 277 3.04 7.56 -5.01
N VAL A 278 3.07 6.23 -4.98
CA VAL A 278 3.27 5.46 -6.21
C VAL A 278 2.04 5.53 -7.12
N PRO A 279 0.81 5.28 -6.66
CA PRO A 279 -0.37 5.44 -7.53
C PRO A 279 -0.50 6.86 -8.10
N HIS A 280 -0.07 7.88 -7.34
CA HIS A 280 -0.06 9.25 -7.81
C HIS A 280 0.96 9.49 -8.94
N VAL A 281 2.21 9.05 -8.76
CA VAL A 281 3.27 9.17 -9.78
C VAL A 281 2.90 8.35 -11.02
N VAL A 282 2.35 7.15 -10.84
CA VAL A 282 1.90 6.29 -11.94
C VAL A 282 0.84 6.99 -12.79
N ARG A 283 -0.10 7.70 -12.17
CA ARG A 283 -1.13 8.46 -12.89
C ARG A 283 -0.57 9.53 -13.81
N SER A 284 0.57 10.16 -13.47
CA SER A 284 1.10 11.25 -14.31
C SER A 284 1.57 10.80 -15.69
N PHE A 285 1.93 9.52 -15.86
CA PHE A 285 2.37 8.97 -17.15
C PHE A 285 1.44 7.90 -17.73
N THR A 286 0.71 7.15 -16.91
CA THR A 286 -0.30 6.18 -17.41
C THR A 286 -1.65 6.83 -17.71
N GLY A 287 -1.97 7.98 -17.09
CA GLY A 287 -3.30 8.57 -17.07
C GLY A 287 -4.19 8.01 -15.95
N PRO A 288 -5.50 8.32 -15.94
CA PRO A 288 -6.40 7.94 -14.86
C PRO A 288 -6.91 6.48 -14.92
N ASP A 289 -6.63 5.73 -16.00
CA ASP A 289 -7.17 4.39 -16.19
C ASP A 289 -6.56 3.37 -15.19
N LEU A 290 -7.39 2.87 -14.28
CA LEU A 290 -6.99 1.89 -13.25
C LEU A 290 -6.50 0.57 -13.81
N ARG A 291 -6.86 0.23 -15.05
CA ARG A 291 -6.32 -0.96 -15.72
C ARG A 291 -4.81 -0.87 -15.94
N TRP A 292 -4.26 0.34 -15.95
CA TRP A 292 -2.83 0.59 -15.98
C TRP A 292 -2.28 0.96 -14.61
N ILE A 293 -3.00 1.77 -13.82
CA ILE A 293 -2.50 2.19 -12.51
C ILE A 293 -2.29 1.00 -11.58
N LEU A 294 -3.23 0.03 -11.52
CA LEU A 294 -3.11 -1.08 -10.58
C LEU A 294 -1.89 -1.97 -10.87
N PRO A 295 -1.64 -2.47 -12.10
CA PRO A 295 -0.42 -3.24 -12.39
C PRO A 295 0.86 -2.46 -12.13
N TYR A 296 0.91 -1.17 -12.50
CA TYR A 296 2.08 -0.35 -12.24
C TYR A 296 2.30 -0.10 -10.74
N ALA A 297 1.24 0.09 -9.96
CA ALA A 297 1.33 0.21 -8.51
C ALA A 297 1.81 -1.10 -7.87
N THR A 298 1.35 -2.26 -8.36
CA THR A 298 1.84 -3.57 -7.92
C THR A 298 3.35 -3.72 -8.11
N VAL A 299 3.92 -3.16 -9.19
CA VAL A 299 5.35 -3.29 -9.51
C VAL A 299 6.20 -2.20 -8.86
N LEU A 300 5.78 -0.94 -8.92
CA LEU A 300 6.58 0.20 -8.46
C LEU A 300 6.49 0.48 -6.96
N SER A 301 5.42 0.06 -6.27
CA SER A 301 5.33 0.22 -4.81
C SER A 301 6.37 -0.62 -4.05
N PRO A 302 6.63 -1.88 -4.44
CA PRO A 302 7.79 -2.62 -3.97
C PRO A 302 9.13 -1.95 -4.23
N VAL A 303 9.32 -1.29 -5.39
CA VAL A 303 10.57 -0.58 -5.71
C VAL A 303 10.83 0.50 -4.67
N LEU A 304 9.82 1.33 -4.36
CA LEU A 304 9.94 2.38 -3.36
C LEU A 304 10.23 1.79 -1.97
N LEU A 305 9.51 0.72 -1.60
CA LEU A 305 9.61 0.12 -0.28
C LEU A 305 10.97 -0.56 -0.05
N LEU A 306 11.40 -1.42 -0.98
CA LEU A 306 12.70 -2.08 -0.94
C LEU A 306 13.85 -1.08 -1.07
N GLY A 307 13.71 -0.07 -1.93
CA GLY A 307 14.70 1.00 -2.04
C GLY A 307 14.89 1.75 -0.71
N SER A 308 13.78 2.06 -0.03
CA SER A 308 13.81 2.69 1.30
C SER A 308 14.44 1.76 2.35
N ASP A 309 14.16 0.46 2.28
CA ASP A 309 14.75 -0.53 3.18
C ASP A 309 16.27 -0.68 2.97
N VAL A 310 16.75 -0.70 1.72
CA VAL A 310 18.17 -0.73 1.39
C VAL A 310 18.87 0.53 1.88
N ILE A 311 18.27 1.71 1.67
CA ILE A 311 18.79 2.99 2.19
C ILE A 311 18.91 2.93 3.72
N GLY A 312 17.86 2.45 4.40
CA GLY A 312 17.85 2.32 5.86
C GLY A 312 18.94 1.40 6.42
N ARG A 313 19.27 0.32 5.69
CA ARG A 313 20.36 -0.61 6.04
C ARG A 313 21.77 -0.07 5.79
N VAL A 314 21.92 0.90 4.87
CA VAL A 314 23.23 1.45 4.50
C VAL A 314 23.58 2.70 5.32
N VAL A 315 22.62 3.59 5.54
CA VAL A 315 22.87 4.91 6.14
C VAL A 315 23.25 4.83 7.64
N ALA A 316 22.74 3.83 8.38
CA ALA A 316 22.90 3.76 9.83
C ALA A 316 23.85 2.66 10.34
N ARG A 317 24.72 2.12 9.48
CA ARG A 317 25.64 1.02 9.84
C ARG A 317 26.42 1.33 11.13
N PRO A 318 26.59 0.35 12.05
CA PRO A 318 26.14 -1.05 12.00
C PRO A 318 24.67 -1.28 12.42
N ALA A 319 23.96 -0.24 12.84
CA ALA A 319 22.53 -0.29 13.10
C ALA A 319 21.72 -0.23 11.79
N GLU A 320 20.41 -0.44 11.89
CA GLU A 320 19.49 -0.36 10.76
C GLU A 320 18.34 0.58 11.11
N LEU A 321 18.00 1.49 10.18
CA LEU A 321 16.77 2.27 10.28
C LEU A 321 15.60 1.44 9.80
N GLN A 322 14.47 1.55 10.50
CA GLN A 322 13.23 0.91 10.06
C GLN A 322 12.76 1.54 8.74
N VAL A 323 12.26 0.70 7.84
CA VAL A 323 11.81 1.15 6.51
C VAL A 323 10.75 2.24 6.60
N GLY A 324 9.85 2.17 7.59
CA GLY A 324 8.80 3.16 7.79
C GLY A 324 9.32 4.58 8.04
N ILE A 325 10.47 4.72 8.72
CA ILE A 325 11.12 6.02 8.93
C ILE A 325 11.62 6.56 7.60
N VAL A 326 12.33 5.75 6.82
CA VAL A 326 12.90 6.17 5.54
C VAL A 326 11.79 6.52 4.54
N THR A 327 10.73 5.71 4.46
CA THR A 327 9.58 6.01 3.61
C THR A 327 8.85 7.28 4.04
N ALA A 328 8.77 7.57 5.35
CA ALA A 328 8.18 8.81 5.84
C ALA A 328 9.04 10.05 5.50
N LEU A 329 10.37 9.93 5.61
CA LEU A 329 11.32 11.00 5.24
C LEU A 329 11.29 11.31 3.75
N ILE A 330 11.08 10.31 2.89
CA ILE A 330 10.91 10.51 1.45
C ILE A 330 9.48 11.02 1.15
N GLY A 331 8.48 10.41 1.78
CA GLY A 331 7.07 10.64 1.48
C GLY A 331 6.52 11.98 1.95
N GLY A 332 6.98 12.50 3.09
CA GLY A 332 6.56 13.81 3.61
C GLY A 332 6.84 14.96 2.63
N PRO A 333 8.10 15.15 2.18
CA PRO A 333 8.43 16.16 1.17
C PRO A 333 7.67 15.99 -0.15
N VAL A 334 7.52 14.75 -0.62
CA VAL A 334 6.74 14.45 -1.84
C VAL A 334 5.29 14.84 -1.65
N PHE A 335 4.67 14.48 -0.52
CA PHE A 335 3.29 14.85 -0.21
C PHE A 335 3.11 16.38 -0.18
N ILE A 336 4.00 17.11 0.49
CA ILE A 336 3.99 18.58 0.52
C ILE A 336 4.06 19.16 -0.89
N PHE A 337 4.98 18.66 -1.72
CA PHE A 337 5.13 19.09 -3.10
C PHE A 337 3.86 18.85 -3.93
N LEU A 338 3.24 17.68 -3.80
CA LEU A 338 2.01 17.32 -4.50
C LEU A 338 0.82 18.22 -4.11
N VAL A 339 0.67 18.52 -2.83
CA VAL A 339 -0.39 19.40 -2.34
C VAL A 339 -0.18 20.84 -2.80
N ARG A 340 1.07 21.34 -2.80
CA ARG A 340 1.39 22.71 -3.23
C ARG A 340 1.10 22.96 -4.70
N ARG A 341 1.42 22.02 -5.60
CA ARG A 341 1.17 22.19 -7.04
C ARG A 341 -0.31 22.27 -7.43
N ARG A 342 -1.21 21.67 -6.64
CA ARG A 342 -2.66 21.70 -6.93
C ARG A 342 -3.30 23.08 -6.73
N ARG A 343 -2.77 23.90 -5.82
CA ARG A 343 -3.29 25.27 -5.62
C ARG A 343 -2.98 26.20 -6.80
N THR A 344 -1.93 25.92 -7.59
CA THR A 344 -1.54 26.77 -8.71
C THR A 344 -2.38 26.53 -9.98
N ALA A 345 -3.16 25.45 -10.04
CA ALA A 345 -4.03 25.14 -11.19
C ALA A 345 -5.49 25.62 -11.02
N GLN A 346 -5.79 26.36 -9.94
CA GLN A 346 -7.11 26.94 -9.64
C GLN A 346 -7.05 28.48 -9.44
N LEU A 347 -5.97 29.13 -9.86
CA LEU A 347 -5.82 30.59 -9.95
C LEU A 347 -5.73 30.97 -11.43
#